data_AF-A0A965RQI7-F1
#
_entry.id   AF-A0A965RQI7-F1
#
_cell.length_a   1.000
_cell.length_b   1.000
_cell.length_c   1.000
_cell.angle_alpha   90.00
_cell.angle_beta   90.00
_cell.angle_gamma   90.00
#
_symmetry.space_group_name_H-M   'P 1'
#
loop_
_entity.id
_entity.type
_entity.pdbx_description
1 polymer ?
#
loop_
_entity_poly.entity_id
_entity_poly.type
_entity_poly.pdbx_seq_one_letter_code
_entity_poly.pdbx_strand_id
1 'polypeptide(L)'
;DFYSKVIIEANRIAIRNRRGSANFIIATPRVCAILEMLPEFQWMPVNGNVNTQPTGIAKVGTLGGRFQVYRDTRTDAQYLAGYRGDRTNNANELEYALLGYKGTEYYDTGIVYCPYIPVMIQRTIGPNDFAPRVGLMTRYGVVDHIFGANLYYHIIIVKGLGATGVTANSNGVTSYL
;
A
#
# COMPACT_ATOMS: atom_id res chain seq x y z
N ASP A 1 1.44 -20.55 -1.28
CA ASP A 1 -0.01 -20.29 -1.35
C ASP A 1 -0.39 -18.81 -1.40
N PHE A 2 0.39 -17.89 -0.84
CA PHE A 2 0.03 -16.45 -0.86
C PHE A 2 -0.21 -15.89 -2.28
N TYR A 3 0.66 -16.21 -3.24
CA TYR A 3 0.51 -15.74 -4.63
C TYR A 3 -0.76 -16.29 -5.31
N SER A 4 -1.10 -17.57 -5.12
CA SER A 4 -2.35 -18.17 -5.62
C SER A 4 -3.58 -17.49 -5.02
N LYS A 5 -3.56 -17.19 -3.71
CA LYS A 5 -4.64 -16.42 -3.06
C LYS A 5 -4.80 -15.02 -3.66
N VAL A 6 -3.70 -14.31 -3.90
CA VAL A 6 -3.72 -12.99 -4.56
C VAL A 6 -4.40 -13.07 -5.93
N ILE A 7 -4.07 -14.07 -6.75
CA ILE A 7 -4.69 -14.25 -8.08
C ILE A 7 -6.19 -14.52 -7.97
N ILE A 8 -6.61 -15.38 -7.04
CA ILE A 8 -8.03 -15.73 -6.85
C ILE A 8 -8.84 -14.50 -6.41
N GLU A 9 -8.36 -13.76 -5.41
CA GLU A 9 -9.06 -12.57 -4.92
C GLU A 9 -9.03 -11.43 -5.95
N ALA A 10 -7.95 -11.30 -6.72
CA ALA A 10 -7.89 -10.35 -7.84
C ALA A 10 -8.98 -10.63 -8.89
N ASN A 11 -9.16 -11.90 -9.28
CA ASN A 11 -10.23 -12.31 -10.19
C ASN A 11 -11.62 -12.10 -9.59
N ARG A 12 -11.77 -12.28 -8.26
CA ARG A 12 -13.04 -12.02 -7.57
C ARG A 12 -13.46 -10.55 -7.64
N ILE A 13 -12.51 -9.61 -7.61
CA ILE A 13 -12.80 -8.18 -7.83
C ILE A 13 -13.44 -7.96 -9.20
N ALA A 14 -13.00 -8.66 -10.25
CA ALA A 14 -13.58 -8.55 -11.59
C ALA A 14 -15.08 -8.92 -11.62
N ILE A 15 -15.46 -9.92 -10.81
CA ILE A 15 -16.86 -10.35 -10.71
C ILE A 15 -17.70 -9.31 -9.95
N ARG A 16 -17.11 -8.67 -8.93
CA ARG A 16 -17.77 -7.64 -8.10
C ARG A 16 -17.99 -6.34 -8.86
N ASN A 17 -16.94 -5.80 -9.49
CA ASN A 17 -17.00 -4.50 -10.18
C ASN A 17 -17.52 -4.59 -11.62
N ARG A 18 -17.54 -5.78 -12.25
CA ARG A 18 -17.90 -5.99 -13.67
C ARG A 18 -17.09 -5.17 -14.67
N ARG A 19 -15.88 -4.75 -14.29
CA ARG A 19 -14.96 -3.92 -15.11
C ARG A 19 -13.68 -4.68 -15.43
N GLY A 20 -13.07 -5.28 -14.41
CA GLY A 20 -11.80 -5.97 -14.56
C GLY A 20 -11.22 -6.44 -13.24
N SER A 21 -10.29 -7.38 -13.32
CA SER A 21 -9.54 -7.85 -12.16
C SER A 21 -8.62 -6.77 -11.63
N ALA A 22 -8.27 -6.85 -10.34
CA ALA A 22 -7.19 -6.05 -9.77
C ALA A 22 -5.93 -6.05 -10.66
N ASN A 23 -5.30 -4.88 -10.75
CA ASN A 23 -4.12 -4.59 -11.57
C ASN A 23 -3.02 -3.86 -10.79
N PHE A 24 -3.26 -3.49 -9.54
CA PHE A 24 -2.22 -3.00 -8.65
C PHE A 24 -2.35 -3.62 -7.26
N ILE A 25 -1.23 -3.65 -6.56
CA ILE A 25 -1.11 -4.16 -5.20
C ILE A 25 -0.34 -3.12 -4.39
N ILE A 26 -0.90 -2.69 -3.27
CA ILE A 26 -0.22 -1.88 -2.28
C ILE A 26 0.00 -2.77 -1.06
N ALA A 27 1.24 -2.99 -0.67
CA ALA A 27 1.56 -3.88 0.45
C ALA A 27 2.61 -3.27 1.37
N THR A 28 2.67 -3.81 2.58
CA THR A 28 3.70 -3.49 3.57
C THR A 28 5.09 -3.91 3.07
N PRO A 29 6.17 -3.32 3.60
CA PRO A 29 7.53 -3.60 3.11
C PRO A 29 7.92 -5.08 3.19
N ARG A 30 7.49 -5.80 4.24
CA ARG A 30 7.81 -7.21 4.43
C ARG A 30 7.06 -8.11 3.42
N VAL A 31 5.80 -7.80 3.13
CA VAL A 31 5.02 -8.51 2.09
C VAL A 31 5.57 -8.21 0.70
N CYS A 32 5.98 -6.97 0.42
CA CYS A 32 6.68 -6.62 -0.82
C CYS A 32 7.96 -7.44 -1.00
N ALA A 33 8.76 -7.60 0.05
CA ALA A 33 10.00 -8.39 -0.01
C ALA A 33 9.74 -9.87 -0.39
N ILE A 34 8.63 -10.47 0.08
CA ILE A 34 8.23 -11.83 -0.32
C ILE A 34 7.83 -11.87 -1.79
N LEU A 35 7.11 -10.86 -2.26
CA LEU A 35 6.69 -10.77 -3.66
C LEU A 35 7.87 -10.55 -4.61
N GLU A 36 8.89 -9.82 -4.16
CA GLU A 36 10.15 -9.59 -4.88
C GLU A 36 10.99 -10.88 -5.06
N MET A 37 10.81 -11.88 -4.19
CA MET A 37 11.47 -13.19 -4.30
C MET A 37 10.79 -14.11 -5.33
N LEU A 38 9.60 -13.77 -5.83
CA LEU A 38 8.91 -14.60 -6.81
C LEU A 38 9.60 -14.53 -8.18
N PRO A 39 9.69 -15.66 -8.90
CA PRO A 39 10.37 -15.70 -10.20
C PRO A 39 9.67 -14.87 -11.28
N GLU A 40 8.36 -14.64 -11.14
CA GLU A 40 7.55 -13.83 -12.05
C GLU A 40 7.61 -12.33 -11.75
N PHE A 41 8.37 -11.91 -10.73
CA PHE A 41 8.54 -10.50 -10.39
C PHE A 41 9.53 -9.85 -11.34
N GLN A 42 9.15 -8.72 -11.91
CA GLN A 42 9.98 -7.91 -12.78
C GLN A 42 10.21 -6.56 -12.10
N TRP A 43 11.49 -6.31 -11.79
CA TRP A 43 11.93 -5.04 -11.23
C TRP A 43 11.73 -3.92 -12.24
N MET A 44 11.20 -2.78 -11.78
CA MET A 44 11.12 -1.61 -12.66
C MET A 44 12.54 -1.08 -12.91
N PRO A 45 12.97 -0.88 -14.17
CA PRO A 45 14.29 -0.31 -14.44
C PRO A 45 14.34 1.12 -13.90
N VAL A 46 15.29 1.37 -13.01
CA VAL A 46 15.52 2.71 -12.43
C VAL A 46 16.25 3.54 -13.49
N ASN A 47 15.50 4.38 -14.19
CA ASN A 47 16.04 5.21 -15.26
C ASN A 47 16.87 6.36 -14.66
N GLY A 48 18.15 6.11 -14.33
CA GLY A 48 19.26 7.07 -14.14
C GLY A 48 19.14 8.20 -13.11
N ASN A 49 17.94 8.55 -12.65
CA ASN A 49 17.66 9.58 -11.69
C ASN A 49 17.04 8.91 -10.46
N VAL A 50 17.92 8.42 -9.58
CA VAL A 50 17.56 7.87 -8.28
C VAL A 50 16.96 8.99 -7.42
N ASN A 51 15.67 9.23 -7.58
CA ASN A 51 14.85 9.78 -6.51
C ASN A 51 14.66 8.67 -5.48
N THR A 52 15.74 8.32 -4.76
CA THR A 52 15.74 7.42 -3.59
C THR A 52 15.08 8.07 -2.39
N GLN A 53 14.08 8.92 -2.59
CA GLN A 53 13.29 9.45 -1.49
C GLN A 53 12.37 8.32 -1.03
N PRO A 54 12.61 7.65 0.11
CA PRO A 54 11.78 6.57 0.62
C PRO A 54 10.61 7.15 1.42
N THR A 55 10.08 8.30 1.00
CA THR A 55 9.03 9.01 1.72
C THR A 55 7.72 8.85 0.98
N GLY A 56 6.94 7.83 1.35
CA GLY A 56 5.60 7.55 0.81
C GLY A 56 5.47 6.22 0.07
N ILE A 57 4.54 6.14 -0.86
CA ILE A 57 4.26 4.91 -1.61
C ILE A 57 5.22 4.81 -2.80
N ALA A 58 6.14 3.85 -2.77
CA ALA A 58 7.15 3.66 -3.83
C ALA A 58 6.74 2.53 -4.76
N LYS A 59 6.82 2.75 -6.09
CA LYS A 59 6.63 1.67 -7.07
C LYS A 59 7.85 0.76 -7.05
N VAL A 60 7.64 -0.52 -6.76
CA VAL A 60 8.71 -1.53 -6.66
C VAL A 60 8.94 -2.19 -8.01
N GLY A 61 7.87 -2.60 -8.67
CA GLY A 61 7.96 -3.39 -9.89
C GLY A 61 6.60 -3.87 -10.38
N THR A 62 6.61 -4.87 -11.25
CA THR A 62 5.42 -5.55 -11.73
C THR A 62 5.51 -7.04 -11.41
N LEU A 63 4.38 -7.64 -11.03
CA LEU A 63 4.27 -9.07 -10.74
C LEU A 63 3.46 -9.74 -11.85
N GLY A 64 4.07 -10.72 -12.51
CA GLY A 64 3.45 -11.48 -13.61
C GLY A 64 3.02 -10.62 -14.79
N GLY A 65 3.63 -9.43 -14.98
CA GLY A 65 3.26 -8.45 -16.00
C GLY A 65 1.87 -7.83 -15.85
N ARG A 66 1.10 -8.24 -14.83
CA ARG A 66 -0.31 -7.87 -14.63
C ARG A 66 -0.51 -6.91 -13.48
N PHE A 67 0.21 -7.11 -12.37
CA PHE A 67 0.03 -6.34 -11.16
C PHE A 67 1.16 -5.33 -10.99
N GLN A 68 0.83 -4.05 -10.85
CA GLN A 68 1.81 -3.04 -10.43
C GLN A 68 1.93 -3.07 -8.91
N VAL A 69 3.13 -3.36 -8.40
CA VAL A 69 3.38 -3.50 -6.97
C VAL A 69 3.95 -2.21 -6.41
N TYR A 70 3.29 -1.71 -5.39
CA TYR A 70 3.65 -0.52 -4.64
C TYR A 70 3.94 -0.90 -3.20
N ARG A 71 5.06 -0.40 -2.69
CA ARG A 71 5.45 -0.52 -1.30
C ARG A 71 4.89 0.67 -0.54
N ASP A 72 4.03 0.38 0.41
CA ASP A 72 3.59 1.36 1.38
C ASP A 72 4.61 1.43 2.52
N THR A 73 5.36 2.53 2.57
CA THR A 73 6.33 2.78 3.65
C THR A 73 5.69 3.50 4.84
N ARG A 74 4.40 3.83 4.74
CA ARG A 74 3.70 4.74 5.64
C ARG A 74 2.50 4.10 6.33
N THR A 75 2.02 2.93 5.90
CA THR A 75 1.03 2.21 6.71
C THR A 75 1.64 1.74 8.01
N ASP A 76 1.00 2.13 9.11
CA ASP A 76 0.90 1.51 10.44
C ASP A 76 2.03 0.69 11.08
N ALA A 77 3.25 0.76 10.55
CA ALA A 77 4.48 0.69 11.32
C ALA A 77 4.57 1.84 12.36
N GLN A 78 3.56 2.73 12.42
CA GLN A 78 3.42 3.79 13.41
C GLN A 78 2.05 3.91 14.12
N TYR A 79 0.98 3.19 13.77
CA TYR A 79 -0.36 3.51 14.33
C TYR A 79 -1.23 2.34 14.84
N LEU A 80 -0.80 1.07 14.72
CA LEU A 80 -1.44 -0.04 15.46
C LEU A 80 -0.76 -0.41 16.78
N ALA A 81 0.12 0.46 17.27
CA ALA A 81 0.47 0.55 18.67
C ALA A 81 0.00 1.92 19.16
N GLY A 82 -1.11 1.99 19.89
CA GLY A 82 -1.52 3.16 20.68
C GLY A 82 -0.53 3.46 21.82
N TYR A 83 0.76 3.56 21.50
CA TYR A 83 1.88 3.40 22.40
C TYR A 83 3.14 4.02 21.77
N ARG A 84 3.58 5.15 22.33
CA ARG A 84 4.97 5.22 22.82
C ARG A 84 5.11 4.17 23.93
N GLY A 85 5.10 2.89 23.56
CA GLY A 85 4.98 1.80 24.51
C GLY A 85 5.56 0.54 23.92
N ASP A 86 6.75 0.28 24.42
CA ASP A 86 7.47 -0.97 24.46
C ASP A 86 7.67 -1.75 23.14
N ARG A 87 8.87 -1.56 22.57
CA ARG A 87 9.41 -2.28 21.40
C ARG A 87 9.75 -3.75 21.70
N THR A 88 9.25 -4.34 22.78
CA THR A 88 9.60 -5.69 23.23
C THR A 88 8.67 -6.77 22.68
N ASN A 89 7.45 -6.44 22.26
CA ASN A 89 6.46 -7.42 21.77
C ASN A 89 6.18 -7.29 20.26
N ASN A 90 7.14 -7.72 19.44
CA ASN A 90 7.08 -7.80 17.95
C ASN A 90 6.04 -8.81 17.39
N ALA A 91 5.01 -9.18 18.15
CA ALA A 91 4.12 -10.29 17.80
C ALA A 91 2.86 -9.88 17.01
N ASN A 92 2.54 -8.59 16.92
CA ASN A 92 1.30 -8.09 16.32
C ASN A 92 1.52 -6.98 15.28
N GLU A 93 2.58 -7.08 14.47
CA GLU A 93 2.72 -6.23 13.28
C GLU A 93 1.65 -6.63 12.26
N LEU A 94 0.79 -5.68 11.89
CA LEU A 94 -0.30 -5.93 10.95
C LEU A 94 0.22 -5.85 9.52
N GLU A 95 0.53 -7.01 8.94
CA GLU A 95 0.95 -7.10 7.55
C GLU A 95 -0.28 -7.22 6.64
N TYR A 96 -0.27 -6.52 5.50
CA TYR A 96 -1.39 -6.57 4.57
C TYR A 96 -0.96 -6.36 3.12
N ALA A 97 -1.81 -6.82 2.21
CA ALA A 97 -1.77 -6.53 0.79
C ALA A 97 -3.16 -6.04 0.34
N LEU A 98 -3.23 -4.79 -0.09
CA LEU A 98 -4.40 -4.19 -0.72
C LEU A 98 -4.33 -4.44 -2.22
N LEU A 99 -5.28 -5.22 -2.73
CA LEU A 99 -5.52 -5.40 -4.16
C LEU A 99 -6.49 -4.31 -4.64
N GLY A 100 -6.17 -3.69 -5.77
CA GLY A 100 -7.02 -2.67 -6.37
C GLY A 100 -7.11 -2.78 -7.87
N TYR A 101 -8.24 -2.33 -8.41
CA TYR A 101 -8.46 -2.14 -9.83
C TYR A 101 -8.51 -0.65 -10.18
N LYS A 102 -7.82 -0.28 -11.28
CA LYS A 102 -7.93 1.03 -11.92
C LYS A 102 -8.01 0.85 -13.44
N GLY A 103 -9.07 1.35 -14.06
CA GLY A 103 -9.26 1.33 -15.51
C GLY A 103 -8.36 2.32 -16.26
N THR A 104 -8.55 2.36 -17.58
CA THR A 104 -7.89 3.30 -18.48
C THR A 104 -8.40 4.72 -18.30
N GLU A 105 -9.69 4.87 -18.03
CA GLU A 105 -10.33 6.17 -17.81
C GLU A 105 -10.21 6.64 -16.35
N TYR A 106 -10.24 7.96 -16.16
CA TYR A 106 -10.09 8.59 -14.85
C TYR A 106 -11.26 8.28 -13.89
N TYR A 107 -12.45 8.01 -14.42
CA TYR A 107 -13.63 7.71 -13.62
C TYR A 107 -13.76 6.22 -13.28
N ASP A 108 -12.97 5.34 -13.90
CA ASP A 108 -13.01 3.90 -13.63
C ASP A 108 -12.02 3.53 -12.50
N THR A 109 -12.33 4.05 -11.32
CA THR A 109 -11.55 3.88 -10.09
C THR A 109 -12.50 3.85 -8.90
N GLY A 110 -12.10 3.17 -7.82
CA GLY A 110 -12.91 3.10 -6.60
C GLY A 110 -13.00 4.43 -5.86
N ILE A 111 -11.94 5.24 -5.88
CA ILE A 111 -11.87 6.56 -5.24
C ILE A 111 -11.36 7.58 -6.26
N VAL A 112 -11.96 8.77 -6.25
CA VAL A 112 -11.58 9.91 -7.08
C VAL A 112 -11.07 11.04 -6.19
N TYR A 113 -9.86 11.51 -6.47
CA TYR A 113 -9.28 12.69 -5.85
C TYR A 113 -9.49 13.90 -6.77
N CYS A 114 -10.22 14.90 -6.27
CA CYS A 114 -10.62 16.10 -7.00
C CYS A 114 -9.90 17.33 -6.42
N PRO A 115 -8.72 17.73 -6.94
CA PRO A 115 -8.04 18.93 -6.48
C PRO A 115 -8.83 20.18 -6.91
N TYR A 116 -9.00 21.14 -5.99
CA TYR A 116 -9.63 22.42 -6.30
C TYR A 116 -8.64 23.57 -6.17
N ILE A 117 -7.98 23.68 -5.03
CA ILE A 117 -6.91 24.65 -4.81
C ILE A 117 -5.63 23.88 -4.51
N PRO A 118 -4.61 23.97 -5.40
CA PRO A 118 -3.26 23.54 -5.08
C PRO A 118 -2.69 24.29 -3.86
N VAL A 119 -1.47 23.94 -3.44
CA VAL A 119 -0.83 24.58 -2.27
C VAL A 119 -0.70 26.09 -2.50
N MET A 120 -1.51 26.88 -1.78
CA MET A 120 -1.39 28.33 -1.72
C MET A 120 -0.53 28.72 -0.53
N ILE A 121 0.42 29.62 -0.78
CA ILE A 121 1.36 30.11 0.21
C ILE A 121 0.93 31.52 0.62
N GLN A 122 0.57 31.70 1.89
CA GLN A 122 0.26 33.01 2.45
C GLN A 122 1.34 33.42 3.43
N ARG A 123 1.99 34.55 3.18
CA ARG A 123 2.99 35.12 4.08
C ARG A 123 2.31 36.20 4.93
N THR A 124 2.53 36.17 6.23
CA THR A 124 2.02 37.18 7.15
C THR A 124 3.06 37.52 8.20
N ILE A 125 2.85 38.61 8.93
CA ILE A 125 3.73 39.07 10.01
C ILE A 125 2.92 39.04 11.30
N GLY A 126 3.45 38.39 12.33
CA GLY A 126 2.77 38.35 13.63
C GLY A 126 2.66 39.75 14.23
N PRO A 127 1.47 40.18 14.69
CA PRO A 127 1.27 41.55 15.19
C PRO A 127 1.98 41.82 16.54
N ASN A 128 2.32 40.77 17.29
CA ASN A 128 2.91 40.90 18.63
C ASN A 128 4.44 40.71 18.65
N ASP A 129 4.99 39.97 17.68
CA ASP A 129 6.40 39.57 17.65
C ASP A 129 7.13 40.00 16.36
N PHE A 130 6.40 40.54 15.38
CA PHE A 130 6.89 40.88 14.04
C PHE A 130 7.62 39.74 13.32
N ALA A 131 7.43 38.50 13.79
CA ALA A 131 8.07 37.35 13.19
C ALA A 131 7.34 37.00 11.87
N PRO A 132 8.07 36.69 10.78
CA PRO A 132 7.47 36.25 9.55
C PRO A 132 6.83 34.86 9.74
N ARG A 133 5.60 34.70 9.28
CA ARG A 133 4.84 33.45 9.33
C ARG A 133 4.40 33.07 7.92
N VAL A 134 4.42 31.77 7.62
CA VAL A 134 4.00 31.22 6.33
C VAL A 134 2.90 30.19 6.56
N GLY A 135 1.71 30.47 6.04
CA GLY A 135 0.60 29.53 5.97
C GLY A 135 0.59 28.80 4.62
N LEU A 136 0.24 27.53 4.65
CA LEU A 136 0.00 26.72 3.47
C LEU A 136 -1.46 26.26 3.51
N MET A 137 -2.20 26.44 2.40
CA MET A 137 -3.58 26.00 2.29
C MET A 137 -3.77 25.16 1.04
N THR A 138 -4.46 24.04 1.17
CA THR A 138 -4.95 23.22 0.05
C THR A 138 -6.45 23.00 0.20
N ARG A 139 -7.16 22.82 -0.93
CA ARG A 139 -8.55 22.36 -0.93
C ARG A 139 -8.72 21.27 -1.97
N TYR A 140 -9.26 20.14 -1.55
CA TYR A 140 -9.53 19.00 -2.41
C TYR A 140 -10.78 18.27 -1.91
N GLY A 141 -11.43 17.54 -2.81
CA GLY A 141 -12.47 16.57 -2.48
C GLY A 141 -11.95 15.16 -2.69
N VAL A 142 -12.39 14.23 -1.84
CA VAL A 142 -12.23 12.79 -2.07
C VAL A 142 -13.62 12.22 -2.15
N VAL A 143 -13.93 11.54 -3.24
CA VAL A 143 -15.27 11.00 -3.51
C VAL A 143 -15.14 9.54 -3.89
N ASP A 144 -16.02 8.72 -3.34
CA ASP A 144 -16.13 7.32 -3.72
C ASP A 144 -16.77 7.18 -5.10
N HIS A 145 -16.44 6.10 -5.79
CA HIS A 145 -17.16 5.71 -7.00
C HIS A 145 -18.66 5.61 -6.73
N ILE A 146 -19.50 5.95 -7.72
CA ILE A 146 -20.97 5.96 -7.56
C ILE A 146 -21.54 4.59 -7.15
N PHE A 147 -20.89 3.50 -7.53
CA PHE A 147 -21.27 2.13 -7.13
C PHE A 147 -20.58 1.65 -5.83
N GLY A 148 -19.81 2.52 -5.17
CA GLY A 148 -19.07 2.24 -3.95
C GLY A 148 -17.63 1.79 -4.21
N ALA A 149 -16.70 2.37 -3.44
CA ALA A 149 -15.28 2.05 -3.50
C ALA A 149 -14.97 0.59 -3.13
N ASN A 150 -15.80 -0.04 -2.29
CA ASN A 150 -15.62 -1.43 -1.83
C ASN A 150 -15.57 -2.46 -2.99
N LEU A 151 -16.20 -2.17 -4.13
CA LEU A 151 -16.18 -3.07 -5.28
C LEU A 151 -14.83 -3.12 -5.98
N TYR A 152 -14.01 -2.06 -5.83
CA TYR A 152 -12.75 -1.87 -6.54
C TYR A 152 -11.51 -2.31 -5.73
N TYR A 153 -11.67 -2.48 -4.42
CA TYR A 153 -10.58 -2.73 -3.48
C TYR A 153 -10.84 -3.96 -2.62
N HIS A 154 -9.79 -4.74 -2.36
CA HIS A 154 -9.85 -5.87 -1.43
C HIS A 154 -8.57 -5.97 -0.63
N ILE A 155 -8.70 -6.07 0.70
CA ILE A 155 -7.56 -6.18 1.62
C ILE A 155 -7.38 -7.65 2.00
N ILE A 156 -6.15 -8.14 1.87
CA ILE A 156 -5.69 -9.41 2.41
C ILE A 156 -4.80 -9.11 3.60
N ILE A 157 -5.18 -9.59 4.79
CA ILE A 157 -4.37 -9.48 5.99
C ILE A 157 -3.45 -10.70 6.05
N VAL A 158 -2.15 -10.46 6.14
CA VAL A 158 -1.12 -11.48 6.27
C VAL A 158 -0.75 -11.60 7.74
N LYS A 159 -0.79 -12.81 8.29
CA LYS A 159 -0.44 -13.08 9.70
C LYS A 159 0.71 -14.07 9.76
N GLY A 160 1.48 -14.01 10.86
CA GLY A 160 2.56 -14.97 11.13
C GLY A 160 3.87 -14.70 10.40
N LEU A 161 4.06 -13.50 9.86
CA LEU A 161 5.30 -13.14 9.17
C LEU A 161 6.41 -12.87 10.20
N GLY A 162 7.35 -13.80 10.35
CA GLY A 162 8.47 -13.68 11.31
C GLY A 162 8.40 -14.59 12.54
N ALA A 163 7.46 -15.55 12.59
CA ALA A 163 7.58 -16.67 13.52
C ALA A 163 8.78 -17.53 13.09
N THR A 164 9.96 -17.24 13.63
CA THR A 164 11.18 -18.01 13.41
C THR A 164 10.99 -19.44 13.93
N GLY A 165 11.14 -20.39 13.02
CA GLY A 165 11.21 -21.80 13.31
C GLY A 165 12.15 -22.52 12.36
N VAL A 166 13.40 -22.05 12.20
CA VAL A 166 14.51 -23.00 12.08
C VAL A 166 14.79 -23.49 13.49
N THR A 167 13.98 -24.45 13.92
CA THR A 167 14.34 -25.40 14.96
C THR A 167 14.29 -26.75 14.27
N ALA A 168 15.40 -27.47 14.32
CA ALA A 168 15.45 -28.85 13.84
C ALA A 168 14.25 -29.62 14.41
N ASN A 169 13.54 -30.26 13.49
CA ASN A 169 12.45 -31.17 13.75
C ASN A 169 12.84 -32.22 14.81
N SER A 170 12.00 -32.48 15.80
CA SER A 170 12.03 -33.76 16.53
C SER A 170 10.80 -34.63 16.33
N ASN A 171 9.71 -34.14 15.74
CA ASN A 171 8.54 -34.95 15.39
C ASN A 171 7.86 -34.38 14.14
N GLY A 172 8.18 -34.98 13.00
CA GLY A 172 7.79 -34.46 11.70
C GLY A 172 6.31 -34.53 11.47
N VAL A 173 5.66 -33.36 11.39
CA VAL A 173 4.82 -32.95 10.25
C VAL A 173 4.84 -31.43 10.23
N THR A 174 5.71 -30.86 9.40
CA THR A 174 5.71 -29.41 9.12
C THR A 174 4.80 -29.17 7.92
N SER A 175 3.55 -28.80 8.17
CA SER A 175 2.67 -28.25 7.14
C SER A 175 2.72 -26.73 7.22
N TYR A 176 3.66 -26.13 6.49
CA TYR A 176 3.54 -24.73 6.06
C TYR A 176 3.00 -24.74 4.63
N LEU A 177 1.82 -24.18 4.41
CA LEU A 177 1.40 -23.48 3.18
C LEU A 177 0.10 -22.71 3.44
#